data_AF-A0A7K3G0H4-F1
#
_entry.id   AF-A0A7K3G0H4-F1
#
_cell.length_a   1.000
_cell.length_b   1.000
_cell.length_c   1.000
_cell.angle_alpha   90.00
_cell.angle_beta   90.00
_cell.angle_gamma   90.00
#
_symmetry.space_group_name_H-M   'P 1'
#
loop_
_entity.id
_entity.type
_entity.pdbx_description
1 polymer ?
#
loop_
_entity_poly.entity_id
_entity_poly.type
_entity_poly.pdbx_seq_one_letter_code
_entity_poly.pdbx_strand_id
1 'polypeptide(L)'
;LFAAYDLAKDKLYGHIKPKKNRTRFLEFCRYLRSLYPPKIRIAIVLDNFSPHLTTKKDTRVGDWATANNVELAYTPTSSSWLNRIEAQFTALRYFAL
;
A
#
# COMPACT_ATOMS: atom_id res chain seq x y z
N LEU A 1 -0.52 11.11 4.23
CA LEU A 1 -1.31 10.36 3.22
C LEU A 1 -0.76 8.95 3.09
N PHE A 2 -1.62 7.95 3.23
CA PHE A 2 -1.46 6.64 2.61
C PHE A 2 -2.44 6.58 1.45
N ALA A 3 -2.02 6.09 0.29
CA ALA A 3 -2.92 5.91 -0.82
C ALA A 3 -2.64 4.59 -1.55
N ALA A 4 -3.65 4.12 -2.26
CA ALA A 4 -3.57 2.96 -3.12
C ALA A 4 -4.33 3.25 -4.41
N TYR A 5 -3.79 2.75 -5.51
CA TYR A 5 -4.44 2.77 -6.80
C TYR A 5 -4.86 1.35 -7.15
N ASP A 6 -6.17 1.15 -7.25
CA ASP A 6 -6.79 -0.12 -7.57
C ASP A 6 -6.94 -0.23 -9.08
N LEU A 7 -6.09 -1.05 -9.68
CA LEU A 7 -6.02 -1.23 -11.14
C LEU A 7 -7.25 -1.93 -11.71
N ALA A 8 -7.93 -2.76 -10.91
CA ALA A 8 -9.11 -3.48 -11.38
C ALA A 8 -10.34 -2.58 -11.46
N LYS A 9 -10.45 -1.61 -10.56
CA LYS A 9 -11.58 -0.67 -10.48
C LYS A 9 -11.26 0.72 -11.03
N ASP A 10 -10.04 0.94 -11.48
CA ASP A 10 -9.49 2.24 -11.86
C ASP A 10 -9.79 3.33 -10.80
N LYS A 11 -9.47 3.03 -9.53
CA LYS A 11 -9.88 3.88 -8.40
C LYS A 11 -8.76 4.17 -7.44
N LEU A 12 -8.65 5.44 -7.03
CA LEU A 12 -7.75 5.88 -5.97
C LEU A 12 -8.45 5.87 -4.61
N TYR A 13 -7.75 5.37 -3.61
CA TYR A 13 -8.14 5.43 -2.21
C TYR A 13 -7.06 6.14 -1.43
N GLY A 14 -7.43 7.05 -0.52
CA GLY A 14 -6.47 7.85 0.22
C GLY A 14 -6.92 8.14 1.65
N HIS A 15 -6.08 7.80 2.64
CA HIS A 15 -6.30 8.13 4.05
C HIS A 15 -5.24 9.14 4.51
N ILE A 16 -5.69 10.32 4.95
CA ILE A 16 -4.82 11.30 5.61
C ILE A 16 -4.63 10.86 7.06
N LYS A 17 -3.36 10.73 7.48
CA LYS A 17 -2.97 10.34 8.84
C LYS A 17 -1.88 11.30 9.32
N PRO A 18 -1.91 11.74 10.59
CA PRO A 18 -0.89 12.64 11.15
C PRO A 18 0.52 12.03 11.17
N LYS A 19 0.63 10.70 11.31
CA LYS A 19 1.89 9.96 11.34
C LYS A 19 1.86 8.79 10.36
N LYS A 20 2.97 8.57 9.64
CA LYS A 20 3.17 7.44 8.72
C LYS A 20 4.00 6.36 9.41
N ASN A 21 3.36 5.51 10.21
CA ASN A 21 4.02 4.39 10.89
C ASN A 21 3.36 3.06 10.50
N ARG A 22 3.98 1.94 10.89
CA ARG A 22 3.54 0.58 10.53
C ARG A 22 2.12 0.28 11.02
N THR A 23 1.73 0.76 12.19
CA THR A 23 0.36 0.61 12.71
C THR A 23 -0.66 1.29 11.80
N ARG A 24 -0.40 2.55 11.42
CA ARG A 24 -1.28 3.29 10.51
C ARG A 24 -1.29 2.72 9.10
N PHE A 25 -0.18 2.15 8.66
CA PHE A 25 -0.11 1.40 7.40
C PHE A 25 -1.01 0.16 7.45
N LEU A 26 -0.92 -0.67 8.49
CA LEU A 26 -1.78 -1.85 8.67
C LEU A 26 -3.26 -1.50 8.78
N GLU A 27 -3.62 -0.38 9.43
CA GLU A 27 -4.99 0.14 9.40
C GLU A 27 -5.47 0.38 7.97
N PHE A 28 -4.62 0.97 7.13
CA PHE A 28 -4.96 1.23 5.73
C PHE A 28 -5.07 -0.08 4.93
N CYS A 29 -4.15 -1.03 5.12
CA CYS A 29 -4.22 -2.34 4.47
C CYS A 29 -5.48 -3.13 4.84
N ARG A 30 -5.92 -3.07 6.10
CA ARG A 30 -7.20 -3.68 6.54
C ARG A 30 -8.39 -3.05 5.84
N TYR A 31 -8.39 -1.74 5.69
CA TYR A 31 -9.40 -1.05 4.89
C TYR A 31 -9.41 -1.56 3.44
N LEU A 32 -8.25 -1.57 2.75
CA LEU A 32 -8.17 -2.09 1.38
C LEU A 32 -8.65 -3.53 1.27
N ARG A 33 -8.28 -4.38 2.24
CA ARG A 33 -8.73 -5.77 2.29
C ARG A 33 -10.24 -5.88 2.42
N SER A 34 -10.89 -5.01 3.20
CA SER A 34 -12.36 -5.04 3.34
C SER A 34 -13.13 -4.72 2.05
N LEU A 35 -12.47 -4.15 1.03
CA LEU A 35 -13.10 -3.82 -0.26
C LEU A 35 -13.29 -5.04 -1.18
N TYR A 36 -12.84 -6.22 -0.75
CA TYR A 36 -12.79 -7.46 -1.52
C TYR A 36 -13.25 -8.66 -0.69
N PRO A 37 -13.94 -9.66 -1.27
CA PRO A 37 -14.28 -10.89 -0.55
C PRO A 37 -13.03 -11.63 -0.03
N PRO A 38 -13.04 -12.25 1.16
CA PRO A 38 -11.88 -12.95 1.78
C PRO A 38 -11.18 -13.98 0.87
N LYS A 39 -11.96 -14.68 0.05
CA LYS A 39 -11.47 -15.69 -0.90
C LYS A 39 -10.66 -15.15 -2.07
N ILE A 40 -10.82 -13.87 -2.42
CA ILE A 40 -10.08 -13.24 -3.51
C ILE A 40 -8.73 -12.77 -2.98
N ARG A 41 -7.66 -13.27 -3.58
CA ARG A 41 -6.31 -12.81 -3.26
C ARG A 41 -6.11 -11.41 -3.82
N ILE A 42 -5.57 -10.51 -3.01
CA ILE A 42 -5.14 -9.19 -3.47
C ILE A 42 -3.61 -9.12 -3.43
N ALA A 43 -3.01 -8.58 -4.48
CA ALA A 43 -1.59 -8.28 -4.53
C ALA A 43 -1.40 -6.77 -4.36
N ILE A 44 -0.56 -6.37 -3.39
CA ILE A 44 -0.23 -4.98 -3.12
C ILE A 44 1.22 -4.74 -3.49
N VAL A 45 1.43 -3.88 -4.47
CA VAL A 45 2.78 -3.41 -4.86
C VAL A 45 3.13 -2.19 -4.01
N LEU A 46 4.25 -2.27 -3.30
CA LEU A 46 4.72 -1.28 -2.34
C LEU A 46 6.11 -0.78 -2.72
N ASP A 47 6.42 0.44 -2.32
CA ASP A 47 7.81 0.90 -2.28
C ASP A 47 8.52 0.35 -1.03
N ASN A 48 9.83 0.63 -0.91
CA ASN A 48 10.65 0.16 0.21
C ASN A 48 10.57 1.05 1.46
N PHE A 49 9.48 1.79 1.65
CA PHE A 49 9.31 2.62 2.84
C PHE A 49 9.25 1.74 4.11
N SER A 50 10.04 2.08 5.13
CA SER A 50 10.27 1.21 6.31
C SER A 50 8.98 0.66 6.98
N PRO A 51 7.89 1.45 7.17
CA PRO A 51 6.61 0.94 7.65
C PRO A 51 5.95 -0.16 6.82
N HIS A 52 6.24 -0.25 5.53
CA HIS A 52 5.72 -1.28 4.63
C HIS A 52 6.44 -2.62 4.82
N LEU A 53 7.66 -2.60 5.36
CA LEU A 53 8.50 -3.78 5.41
C LEU A 53 8.17 -4.66 6.62
N THR A 54 8.11 -5.96 6.36
CA THR A 54 8.34 -7.02 7.34
C THR A 54 9.84 -7.07 7.62
N THR A 55 10.21 -7.01 8.90
CA THR A 55 11.62 -7.04 9.32
C THR A 55 11.84 -8.12 10.37
N LYS A 56 13.10 -8.46 10.66
CA LYS A 56 13.44 -9.40 11.73
C LYS A 56 12.91 -8.98 13.11
N LYS A 57 12.72 -7.68 13.35
CA LYS A 57 12.27 -7.13 14.63
C LYS A 57 10.76 -6.91 14.70
N ASP A 58 10.09 -6.81 13.55
CA ASP A 58 8.67 -6.53 13.46
C ASP A 58 8.10 -7.19 12.21
N THR A 59 7.43 -8.31 12.42
CA THR A 59 6.90 -9.20 11.38
C THR A 59 5.43 -8.91 11.04
N ARG A 60 4.78 -8.00 11.77
CA ARG A 60 3.31 -7.81 11.76
C ARG A 60 2.72 -7.52 10.39
N VAL A 61 3.49 -6.93 9.47
CA VAL A 61 3.04 -6.70 8.10
C VAL A 61 2.92 -8.00 7.31
N GLY A 62 3.96 -8.83 7.36
CA GLY A 62 3.99 -10.14 6.70
C GLY A 62 3.00 -11.11 7.33
N ASP A 63 2.92 -11.14 8.66
CA ASP A 63 1.97 -11.99 9.38
C ASP A 63 0.53 -11.63 9.01
N TRP A 64 0.23 -10.33 8.95
CA TRP A 64 -1.08 -9.86 8.51
C TRP A 64 -1.36 -10.25 7.06
N ALA A 65 -0.39 -10.09 6.15
CA ALA A 65 -0.59 -10.41 4.74
C ALA A 65 -0.91 -11.89 4.52
N THR A 66 -0.11 -12.77 5.14
CA THR A 66 -0.32 -14.22 5.12
C THR A 66 -1.69 -14.61 5.67
N ALA A 67 -2.08 -14.04 6.82
CA ALA A 67 -3.36 -14.34 7.45
C ALA A 67 -4.59 -13.83 6.65
N ASN A 68 -4.41 -12.87 5.74
CA ASN A 68 -5.52 -12.18 5.06
C ASN A 68 -5.60 -12.48 3.55
N ASN A 69 -4.89 -13.51 3.06
CA ASN A 69 -4.83 -13.84 1.63
C ASN A 69 -4.35 -12.63 0.80
N VAL A 70 -3.26 -12.01 1.26
CA VAL A 70 -2.64 -10.84 0.62
C VAL A 70 -1.21 -11.19 0.22
N GLU A 71 -0.85 -10.82 -1.01
CA GLU A 71 0.54 -10.83 -1.45
C GLU A 71 1.12 -9.42 -1.37
N LEU A 72 2.33 -9.30 -0.84
CA LEU A 72 3.09 -8.05 -0.84
C LEU A 72 4.27 -8.19 -1.79
N ALA A 73 4.32 -7.33 -2.80
CA ALA A 73 5.43 -7.22 -3.73
C ALA A 73 6.10 -5.85 -3.54
N TYR A 74 7.43 -5.82 -3.51
CA TYR A 74 8.19 -4.60 -3.28
C TYR A 74 8.95 -4.19 -4.55
N THR A 75 8.92 -2.91 -4.89
CA THR A 75 9.74 -2.38 -5.98
C THR A 75 11.24 -2.48 -5.61
N PRO A 76 12.15 -2.62 -6.60
CA PRO A 76 13.57 -2.50 -6.35
C PRO A 76 13.92 -1.18 -5.66
N THR A 77 15.00 -1.17 -4.87
CA THR A 77 15.50 0.05 -4.22
C THR A 77 15.77 1.12 -5.26
N SER A 78 15.35 2.35 -4.96
CA SER A 78 15.44 3.52 -5.85
C SER A 78 14.63 3.43 -7.15
N SER A 79 13.67 2.50 -7.23
CA SER A 79 12.79 2.32 -8.40
C SER A 79 11.32 2.57 -8.06
N SER A 80 11.02 3.60 -7.27
CA SER A 80 9.64 3.95 -6.90
C SER A 80 8.77 4.27 -8.12
N TRP A 81 9.35 4.77 -9.21
CA TRP A 81 8.68 5.05 -10.48
C TRP A 81 7.98 3.84 -11.11
N LEU A 82 8.37 2.62 -10.75
CA LEU A 82 7.67 1.39 -11.15
C LEU A 82 6.32 1.21 -10.45
N ASN A 83 6.12 1.89 -9.32
CA ASN A 83 4.83 1.86 -8.63
C ASN A 83 3.84 2.75 -9.38
N ARG A 84 2.82 2.11 -9.97
CA ARG A 84 1.86 2.75 -10.90
C ARG A 84 1.08 3.92 -10.29
N ILE A 85 0.98 4.00 -8.97
CA ILE A 85 0.35 5.14 -8.28
C ILE A 85 1.17 6.44 -8.40
N GLU A 86 2.48 6.37 -8.59
CA GLU A 86 3.35 7.55 -8.66
C GLU A 86 3.00 8.48 -9.83
N ALA A 87 2.54 7.93 -10.95
CA ALA A 87 2.05 8.70 -12.09
C ALA A 87 0.82 9.54 -11.71
N GLN A 88 -0.08 8.99 -10.89
CA GLN A 88 -1.28 9.70 -10.43
C GLN A 88 -0.92 10.83 -9.46
N PHE A 89 0.04 10.60 -8.57
CA PHE A 89 0.53 11.66 -7.68
C PHE A 89 1.27 12.76 -8.41
N THR A 90 2.01 12.43 -9.47
CA THR A 90 2.67 13.41 -10.31
C THR A 90 1.65 14.35 -10.94
N ALA A 91 0.61 13.81 -11.58
CA ALA A 91 -0.47 14.60 -12.15
C ALA A 91 -1.19 15.46 -11.09
N LEU A 92 -1.51 14.87 -9.93
CA LEU A 92 -2.17 15.60 -8.84
C LEU A 92 -1.30 16.75 -8.31
N ARG A 93 0.02 16.54 -8.21
CA ARG A 93 0.96 17.56 -7.75
C ARG A 93 1.00 18.75 -8.72
N TYR A 94 1.06 18.49 -10.03
CA TYR A 94 1.02 19.57 -11.05
C TYR A 94 -0.31 20.33 -11.08
N PHE A 95 -1.41 19.68 -10.70
CA PHE A 95 -2.71 20.34 -10.67
C PHE A 95 -2.89 21.22 -9.42
N ALA A 96 -2.38 20.77 -8.27
CA ALA A 96 -2.63 21.39 -6.97
C ALA A 96 -1.54 22.38 -6.52
N LEU A 97 -0.37 22.37 -7.16
CA LEU A 97 0.76 23.29 -6.91
C LEU A 97 1.05 24.10 -8.16
#